data_AF-F2G459-F1
#
_entry.id   AF-F2G459-F1
#
_cell.length_a   1.000
_cell.length_b   1.000
_cell.length_c   1.000
_cell.angle_alpha   90.00
_cell.angle_beta   90.00
_cell.angle_gamma   90.00
#
_symmetry.space_group_name_H-M   'P 1'
#
loop_
_entity.id
_entity.type
_entity.pdbx_description
1 polymer ?
#
loop_
_entity_poly.entity_id
_entity_poly.type
_entity_poly.pdbx_seq_one_letter_code
_entity_poly.pdbx_strand_id
1 'polypeptide(L)'
;MAKITNVLQTANFKRAVKKLHQNQKKDLDKAVKELMADPLLGEQKKGDLAFLRVYKFKMVKQLTLLGYSYEDGTVILELIALGSHENFYRDVKKLL
;
A
#
# COMPACT_ATOMS: atom_id res chain seq x y z
N MET A 1 -14.37 5.91 -13.96
CA MET A 1 -13.21 6.15 -13.08
C MET A 1 -13.69 5.96 -11.65
N ALA A 2 -13.27 4.89 -10.98
CA ALA A 2 -13.63 4.65 -9.58
C ALA A 2 -12.91 5.68 -8.72
N LYS A 3 -13.66 6.55 -8.04
CA LYS A 3 -13.12 7.63 -7.21
C LYS A 3 -12.98 7.13 -5.78
N ILE A 4 -11.75 6.85 -5.31
CA ILE A 4 -11.50 6.41 -3.93
C ILE A 4 -12.09 7.45 -2.96
N THR A 5 -13.09 7.03 -2.19
CA THR A 5 -13.85 7.92 -1.28
C THR A 5 -13.29 7.87 0.14
N ASN A 6 -12.60 6.78 0.49
CA ASN A 6 -12.04 6.59 1.83
C ASN A 6 -10.70 5.84 1.78
N VAL A 7 -9.75 6.27 2.61
CA VAL A 7 -8.43 5.64 2.74
C VAL A 7 -8.27 5.16 4.18
N LEU A 8 -8.23 3.84 4.36
CA LEU A 8 -8.03 3.21 5.65
C LEU A 8 -6.55 2.85 5.83
N GLN A 9 -6.10 2.84 7.07
CA GLN A 9 -4.70 2.53 7.41
C GLN A 9 -4.68 1.52 8.54
N THR A 10 -4.02 0.39 8.33
CA THR A 10 -3.82 -0.58 9.40
C THR A 10 -2.86 -0.03 10.46
N ALA A 11 -2.92 -0.58 11.68
CA ALA A 11 -1.99 -0.21 12.74
C ALA A 11 -0.52 -0.44 12.34
N ASN A 12 -0.23 -1.51 11.58
CA ASN A 12 1.12 -1.81 11.09
C ASN A 12 1.59 -0.76 10.10
N PHE A 13 0.76 -0.39 9.13
CA PHE A 13 1.07 0.69 8.20
C PHE A 13 1.33 2.01 8.93
N LYS A 14 0.47 2.37 9.89
CA LYS A 14 0.62 3.60 10.68
C LYS A 14 1.93 3.63 11.47
N ARG A 15 2.34 2.49 12.04
CA ARG A 15 3.64 2.33 12.74
C ARG A 15 4.82 2.44 11.77
N ALA A 16 4.72 1.89 10.56
CA ALA A 16 5.75 2.03 9.53
C ALA A 16 5.90 3.50 9.08
N VAL A 17 4.78 4.18 8.77
CA VAL A 17 4.77 5.59 8.37
C VAL A 17 5.33 6.51 9.45
N LYS A 18 5.09 6.20 10.73
CA LYS A 18 5.63 6.99 11.85
C LYS A 18 7.17 7.02 11.85
N LYS A 19 7.82 5.96 11.35
CA LYS A 19 9.30 5.86 11.28
C LYS A 19 9.90 6.54 10.03
N LEU A 20 9.07 6.97 9.08
CA LEU A 20 9.56 7.59 7.85
C LEU A 20 10.01 9.03 8.08
N HIS A 21 11.09 9.41 7.39
CA HIS A 21 11.53 10.80 7.28
C HIS A 21 10.61 11.61 6.35
N GLN A 22 10.71 12.94 6.41
CA GLN A 22 9.81 13.83 5.68
C GLN A 22 9.87 13.64 4.16
N ASN A 23 11.05 13.37 3.60
CA ASN A 23 11.22 13.04 2.18
C ASN A 23 10.51 11.74 1.78
N GLN A 24 10.66 10.69 2.58
CA GLN A 24 9.99 9.40 2.39
C GLN A 24 8.47 9.54 2.47
N LYS A 25 7.96 10.38 3.38
CA LYS A 25 6.53 10.68 3.48
C LYS A 25 6.00 11.40 2.24
N LYS A 26 6.77 12.29 1.63
CA LYS A 26 6.38 12.96 0.36
C LYS A 26 6.27 11.94 -0.79
N ASP A 27 7.24 11.03 -0.90
CA ASP A 27 7.20 9.97 -1.91
C ASP A 27 6.00 9.03 -1.68
N LEU A 28 5.73 8.68 -0.43
CA LEU A 28 4.56 7.88 -0.06
C LEU A 28 3.24 8.58 -0.40
N ASP A 29 3.10 9.86 -0.07
CA ASP A 29 1.91 10.66 -0.39
C ASP A 29 1.63 10.68 -1.90
N LYS A 30 2.68 10.82 -2.71
CA LYS A 30 2.58 10.73 -4.16
C LYS A 30 2.09 9.36 -4.61
N ALA A 31 2.67 8.28 -4.08
CA ALA A 31 2.26 6.92 -4.40
C ALA A 31 0.79 6.64 -4.02
N VAL A 32 0.34 7.13 -2.87
CA VAL A 32 -1.07 6.99 -2.45
C VAL A 32 -1.99 7.76 -3.40
N LYS A 33 -1.63 8.97 -3.83
CA LYS A 33 -2.41 9.74 -4.81
C LYS A 33 -2.51 9.04 -6.17
N GLU A 34 -1.44 8.38 -6.62
CA GLU A 34 -1.45 7.56 -7.83
C GLU A 34 -2.44 6.40 -7.68
N LEU A 35 -2.42 5.69 -6.55
CA LEU A 35 -3.38 4.63 -6.25
C LEU A 35 -4.82 5.12 -6.09
N MET A 36 -5.01 6.35 -5.61
CA MET A 36 -6.34 6.95 -5.53
C MET A 36 -6.92 7.30 -6.91
N ALA A 37 -6.06 7.62 -7.87
CA ALA A 37 -6.46 7.87 -9.25
C ALA A 37 -6.67 6.56 -10.03
N ASP A 38 -5.80 5.57 -9.80
CA ASP A 38 -5.87 4.26 -10.42
C ASP A 38 -5.52 3.16 -9.39
N PRO A 39 -6.52 2.56 -8.73
CA PRO A 39 -6.31 1.50 -7.75
C PRO A 39 -5.89 0.17 -8.39
N LEU A 40 -5.83 0.07 -9.72
CA LEU A 40 -5.42 -1.12 -10.45
C LEU A 40 -3.91 -1.14 -10.76
N LEU A 41 -3.18 -0.05 -10.50
CA LEU A 41 -1.72 0.05 -10.66
C LEU A 41 -0.93 -1.00 -9.89
N GLY A 42 -1.46 -1.51 -8.78
CA GLY A 42 -0.84 -2.59 -8.02
C GLY A 42 -1.16 -3.98 -8.59
N GLU A 43 -0.16 -4.86 -8.50
CA GLU A 43 -0.28 -6.25 -8.90
C GLU A 43 -1.11 -7.03 -7.87
N GLN A 44 -2.27 -7.53 -8.29
CA GLN A 44 -3.12 -8.41 -7.48
C GLN A 44 -2.43 -9.76 -7.26
N LYS A 45 -2.42 -10.22 -6.01
CA LYS A 45 -1.90 -11.54 -5.65
C LYS A 45 -2.93 -12.63 -5.96
N LYS A 46 -2.48 -13.88 -5.93
CA LYS A 46 -3.30 -15.06 -6.23
C LYS A 46 -3.41 -15.95 -4.98
N GLY A 47 -4.37 -16.87 -4.97
CA GLY A 47 -4.60 -17.79 -3.86
C GLY A 47 -5.19 -17.07 -2.64
N ASP A 48 -4.78 -17.47 -1.43
CA ASP A 48 -5.23 -16.90 -0.15
C ASP A 48 -5.01 -15.38 -0.01
N LEU A 49 -4.14 -14.81 -0.85
CA LEU A 49 -3.84 -13.38 -0.89
C LEU A 49 -4.59 -12.63 -2.01
N ALA A 50 -5.64 -13.20 -2.61
CA ALA A 50 -6.35 -12.56 -3.73
C ALA A 50 -6.91 -11.17 -3.44
N PHE A 51 -7.16 -10.85 -2.16
CA PHE A 51 -7.60 -9.52 -1.70
C PHE A 51 -6.46 -8.48 -1.66
N LEU A 52 -5.20 -8.93 -1.66
CA LEU A 52 -4.01 -8.08 -1.55
C LEU A 52 -3.49 -7.69 -2.95
N ARG A 53 -3.31 -6.40 -3.15
CA ARG A 53 -2.55 -5.80 -4.25
C ARG A 53 -1.23 -5.23 -3.73
N VAL A 54 -0.21 -5.27 -4.57
CA VAL A 54 1.11 -4.74 -4.25
C VAL A 54 1.53 -3.73 -5.30
N TYR A 55 1.66 -2.47 -4.88
CA TYR A 55 2.20 -1.39 -5.70
C TYR A 55 3.69 -1.21 -5.43
N LYS A 56 4.50 -1.23 -6.48
CA LYS A 56 5.95 -1.01 -6.39
C LYS A 56 6.27 0.42 -6.81
N PHE A 57 6.94 1.18 -5.96
CA PHE A 57 7.32 2.56 -6.26
C PHE A 57 8.70 2.88 -5.69
N LYS A 58 9.30 3.99 -6.13
CA LYS A 58 10.58 4.46 -5.59
C LYS A 58 10.32 5.44 -4.46
N MET A 59 10.89 5.15 -3.29
CA MET A 59 10.93 6.05 -2.14
C MET A 59 12.39 6.38 -1.86
N VAL A 60 12.78 7.65 -2.02
CA VAL A 60 14.17 8.11 -1.84
C VAL A 60 15.17 7.21 -2.57
N LYS A 61 14.91 6.97 -3.87
CA LYS A 61 15.71 6.11 -4.78
C LYS A 61 15.72 4.61 -4.45
N GLN A 62 15.06 4.18 -3.38
CA GLN A 62 14.93 2.77 -3.01
C GLN A 62 13.60 2.20 -3.50
N LEU A 63 13.61 0.95 -3.97
CA LEU A 63 12.39 0.24 -4.35
C LEU A 63 11.61 -0.17 -3.09
N THR A 64 10.37 0.29 -3.00
CA THR A 64 9.47 0.08 -1.87
C THR A 64 8.16 -0.52 -2.34
N LEU A 65 7.62 -1.43 -1.52
CA LEU A 65 6.34 -2.09 -1.75
C LEU A 65 5.28 -1.50 -0.83
N LEU A 66 4.12 -1.17 -1.42
CA LEU A 66 2.90 -0.80 -0.71
C LEU A 66 1.85 -1.88 -0.94
N GLY A 67 1.47 -2.54 0.14
CA GLY A 67 0.40 -3.53 0.16
C GLY A 67 -0.91 -2.82 0.45
N TYR A 68 -1.91 -3.06 -0.40
CA TYR A 68 -3.24 -2.50 -0.20
C TYR A 68 -4.33 -3.46 -0.66
N SER A 69 -5.53 -3.30 -0.12
CA SER A 69 -6.73 -3.91 -0.67
C SER A 69 -7.60 -2.83 -1.31
N TYR A 70 -8.32 -3.21 -2.36
CA TYR A 70 -9.27 -2.36 -3.06
C TYR A 70 -10.56 -3.15 -3.25
N GLU A 71 -11.66 -2.55 -2.80
CA GLU A 71 -12.99 -3.14 -2.92
C GLU A 71 -13.83 -2.28 -3.87
N ASP A 72 -14.17 -2.86 -5.02
CA ASP A 72 -14.77 -2.17 -6.18
C ASP A 72 -16.15 -1.56 -5.88
N GLY A 73 -16.82 -2.01 -4.80
CA GLY A 73 -18.12 -1.50 -4.35
C GLY A 73 -18.07 -0.30 -3.39
N THR A 74 -16.97 -0.09 -2.67
CA THR A 74 -16.90 0.92 -1.58
C THR A 74 -15.78 1.95 -1.81
N VAL A 75 -14.93 1.74 -2.82
CA VAL A 75 -13.82 2.64 -3.17
C VAL A 75 -12.96 2.97 -1.94
N ILE A 76 -12.68 1.92 -1.16
CA ILE A 76 -11.83 1.95 0.03
C ILE A 76 -10.44 1.50 -0.39
N LEU A 77 -9.44 2.31 -0.04
CA LEU A 77 -8.03 1.94 -0.17
C LEU A 77 -7.49 1.64 1.23
N GLU A 78 -7.34 0.37 1.58
CA GLU A 78 -6.74 -0.02 2.86
C GLU A 78 -5.24 -0.21 2.71
N LEU A 79 -4.45 0.60 3.40
CA LEU A 79 -2.99 0.50 3.39
C LEU A 79 -2.55 -0.49 4.47
N ILE A 80 -2.00 -1.62 4.05
CA ILE A 80 -1.75 -2.80 4.89
C ILE A 80 -0.31 -2.83 5.38
N ALA A 81 0.66 -2.71 4.48
CA ALA A 81 2.08 -2.81 4.80
C ALA A 81 2.95 -1.94 3.87
N LEU A 82 4.08 -1.49 4.40
CA LEU A 82 5.04 -0.65 3.68
C LEU A 82 6.48 -1.08 4.03
N GLY A 83 7.29 -1.41 3.02
CA GLY A 83 8.70 -1.73 3.24
C GLY A 83 9.41 -2.35 2.04
N SER A 84 10.67 -2.73 2.24
CA SER A 84 11.47 -3.50 1.28
C SER A 84 10.89 -4.91 1.07
N HIS A 85 11.27 -5.57 -0.04
CA HIS A 85 10.76 -6.90 -0.45
C HIS A 85 10.70 -7.94 0.69
N GLU A 86 11.76 -8.12 1.48
CA GLU A 86 11.79 -9.13 2.56
C GLU A 86 10.88 -8.78 3.75
N ASN A 87 10.90 -7.52 4.19
CA ASN A 87 10.10 -7.09 5.35
C ASN A 87 8.60 -7.05 5.02
N PHE A 88 8.26 -6.73 3.76
CA PHE A 88 6.89 -6.67 3.30
C PHE A 88 6.15 -8.00 3.45
N TYR A 89 6.70 -9.10 2.91
CA TYR A 89 6.03 -10.40 3.00
C TYR A 89 6.00 -10.95 4.43
N ARG A 90 7.01 -10.63 5.25
CA ARG A 90 7.03 -11.01 6.66
C ARG A 90 5.87 -10.36 7.43
N ASP A 91 5.64 -9.07 7.21
CA ASP A 91 4.56 -8.34 7.86
C ASP A 91 3.19 -8.78 7.34
N VAL A 92 3.05 -8.97 6.02
CA VAL A 92 1.80 -9.48 5.41
C VAL A 92 1.45 -10.88 5.95
N LYS A 93 2.43 -11.78 6.06
CA LYS A 93 2.20 -13.14 6.58
C LYS A 93 1.86 -13.18 8.07
N LYS A 94 2.15 -12.11 8.84
CA LYS A 94 1.73 -11.99 10.24
C LYS A 94 0.34 -11.40 10.41
N LEU A 95 -0.21 -10.81 9.35
CA LEU A 95 -1.56 -10.22 9.33
C LEU A 95 -2.61 -11.23 8.83
N LEU A 96 -2.15 -12.30 8.16
CA LEU A 96 -2.90 -13.53 7.88
C LEU A 96 -2.76 -14.51 9.05
#